data_AF-A0A9E4I1I3-F1
#
_entry.id   AF-A0A9E4I1I3-F1
#
_cell.length_a   1.000
_cell.length_b   1.000
_cell.length_c   1.000
_cell.angle_alpha   90.00
_cell.angle_beta   90.00
_cell.angle_gamma   90.00
#
_symmetry.space_group_name_H-M   'P 1'
#
loop_
_entity.id
_entity.type
_entity.pdbx_description
1 polymer ?
#
loop_
_entity_poly.entity_id
_entity_poly.type
_entity_poly.pdbx_seq_one_letter_code
_entity_poly.pdbx_strand_id
1 'polypeptide(L)' 'MSATRCSVIALARRQGIEVVERHLTDDDLSRATEVFITGTAAEVTPVGQIGDLHFQPGRICRALMQDFNAEVRSP' A
#
# COMPACT_ATOMS: atom_id res chain seq x y z
N MET A 1 11.51 11.71 2.08
CA MET A 1 10.23 11.29 1.48
C MET A 1 10.57 10.50 0.22
N SER A 2 10.22 9.21 0.14
CA SER A 2 10.54 8.38 -1.04
C SER A 2 9.58 8.71 -2.19
N ALA A 3 10.10 8.76 -3.43
CA ALA A 3 9.28 8.99 -4.62
C ALA A 3 8.13 7.98 -4.73
N THR A 4 8.40 6.69 -4.44
CA THR A 4 7.39 5.62 -4.49
C THR A 4 6.21 5.89 -3.56
N ARG A 5 6.47 6.41 -2.35
CA ARG A 5 5.40 6.70 -1.38
C ARG A 5 4.48 7.80 -1.90
N CYS A 6 5.03 8.88 -2.44
CA CYS A 6 4.23 9.97 -3.01
C CYS A 6 3.35 9.47 -4.17
N SER A 7 3.91 8.65 -5.06
CA SER A 7 3.17 8.08 -6.20
C SER A 7 2.02 7.19 -5.73
N VAL A 8 2.25 6.28 -4.77
CA VAL A 8 1.18 5.40 -4.26
C VAL A 8 0.08 6.19 -3.55
N ILE A 9 0.42 7.24 -2.80
CA ILE A 9 -0.56 8.14 -2.18
C ILE A 9 -1.39 8.87 -3.26
N ALA A 10 -0.74 9.36 -4.31
CA ALA A 10 -1.42 10.02 -5.42
C ALA A 10 -2.37 9.06 -6.15
N LEU A 11 -1.95 7.83 -6.41
CA LEU A 11 -2.77 6.77 -7.00
C LEU A 11 -3.98 6.43 -6.12
N ALA A 12 -3.77 6.24 -4.82
CA ALA A 12 -4.85 5.96 -3.88
C ALA A 12 -5.90 7.09 -3.89
N ARG A 13 -5.45 8.35 -3.84
CA ARG A 13 -6.34 9.51 -3.91
C ARG A 13 -7.10 9.58 -5.24
N ARG A 14 -6.46 9.25 -6.37
CA ARG A 14 -7.12 9.18 -7.70
C ARG A 14 -8.22 8.12 -7.75
N GLN A 15 -8.10 7.04 -6.99
CA GLN A 15 -9.14 6.02 -6.84
C GLN A 15 -10.24 6.39 -5.83
N GLY A 16 -10.20 7.60 -5.25
CA GLY A 16 -11.15 8.02 -4.23
C GLY A 16 -10.92 7.37 -2.86
N ILE A 17 -9.72 6.81 -2.63
CA ILE A 17 -9.33 6.26 -1.34
C ILE A 17 -8.82 7.39 -0.45
N GLU A 18 -9.40 7.52 0.74
CA GLU A 18 -8.90 8.46 1.74
C GLU A 18 -7.52 8.00 2.25
N VAL A 19 -6.56 8.93 2.25
CA VAL A 19 -5.20 8.66 2.73
C VAL A 19 -4.94 9.53 3.95
N VAL A 20 -4.75 8.87 5.10
CA VAL A 20 -4.41 9.50 6.37
C VAL A 20 -2.96 9.19 6.72
N GLU A 21 -2.11 10.22 6.71
CA GLU A 21 -0.72 10.11 7.16
C GLU A 21 -0.66 10.36 8.67
N ARG A 22 -0.55 9.28 9.45
CA ARG A 22 -0.39 9.36 10.90
C ARG A 22 0.59 8.33 11.41
N HIS A 23 0.97 8.46 12.67
CA HIS A 23 1.68 7.39 13.38
C HIS A 23 0.71 6.22 13.59
N LEU A 24 1.17 5.00 13.26
CA LEU A 24 0.42 3.77 13.45
C LEU A 24 1.03 3.01 14.62
N THR A 25 0.15 2.44 15.45
CA THR A 25 0.52 1.59 16.59
C THR A 25 0.24 0.12 16.29
N ASP A 26 0.68 -0.79 17.16
CA ASP A 26 0.41 -2.22 17.01
C ASP A 26 -1.10 -2.53 17.05
N ASP A 27 -1.89 -1.75 17.82
CA ASP A 27 -3.35 -1.87 17.83
C ASP A 27 -3.96 -1.54 16.46
N ASP A 28 -3.46 -0.50 15.79
CA ASP A 28 -3.90 -0.16 14.44
C ASP A 28 -3.60 -1.28 13.44
N LEU A 29 -2.45 -1.95 13.57
CA LEU A 29 -2.09 -3.11 12.74
C LEU A 29 -3.03 -4.29 13.00
N SER A 30 -3.40 -4.55 14.25
CA SER A 30 -4.33 -5.65 14.60
C SER A 30 -5.73 -5.47 14.00
N ARG A 31 -6.13 -4.22 13.75
CA ARG A 31 -7.43 -3.84 13.17
C ARG A 31 -7.37 -3.68 11.65
N ALA A 32 -6.19 -3.73 11.05
CA ALA A 32 -6.00 -3.59 9.61
C ALA A 32 -6.48 -4.85 8.87
N THR A 33 -7.24 -4.65 7.78
CA THR A 33 -7.68 -5.76 6.92
C THR A 33 -6.64 -6.13 5.87
N GLU A 34 -5.88 -5.15 5.37
CA GLU A 34 -4.87 -5.30 4.33
C GLU A 34 -3.64 -4.48 4.72
N VAL A 35 -2.45 -5.04 4.50
CA VAL A 35 -1.17 -4.33 4.72
C VAL A 35 -0.26 -4.57 3.53
N PHE A 36 0.44 -3.52 3.11
CA PHE A 36 1.41 -3.57 2.03
C PHE A 36 2.58 -2.64 2.30
N ILE A 37 3.70 -2.93 1.66
CA ILE A 37 4.90 -2.08 1.69
C ILE A 37 5.16 -1.50 0.30
N THR A 38 5.82 -0.34 0.28
CA THR A 38 6.20 0.36 -0.95
C THR A 38 7.71 0.56 -0.98
N GLY A 39 8.40 0.11 -2.03
CA GLY A 39 9.86 0.21 -2.18
C GLY A 39 10.34 1.01 -3.40
N THR A 40 11.60 1.46 -3.38
CA THR A 40 12.26 2.21 -4.48
C THR A 40 12.38 1.41 -5.77
N ALA A 41 12.43 0.08 -5.68
CA ALA A 41 12.33 -0.83 -6.83
C ALA A 41 10.91 -0.90 -7.42
N ALA A 42 10.05 0.05 -7.05
CA ALA A 42 8.74 0.19 -7.63
C ALA A 42 7.89 -1.08 -7.41
N GLU A 43 7.85 -1.53 -6.16
CA GLU A 43 7.06 -2.69 -5.76
C GLU A 43 6.10 -2.27 -4.65
N VAL A 44 4.79 -2.34 -4.97
CA VAL A 44 3.74 -2.46 -3.98
C VAL A 44 3.66 -3.95 -3.65
N THR A 45 4.13 -4.34 -2.48
CA THR A 45 4.19 -5.76 -2.09
C THR A 45 3.24 -6.01 -0.93
N PRO A 46 2.28 -6.95 -1.08
CA PRO A 46 1.39 -7.30 0.00
C PRO A 46 2.15 -7.98 1.12
N VAL A 47 1.81 -7.66 2.35
CA VAL A 47 2.34 -8.32 3.54
C VAL A 47 1.36 -9.41 3.95
N GLY A 48 1.83 -10.65 4.08
CA GLY A 48 0.99 -11.77 4.51
C GLY A 48 0.94 -11.96 6.03
N GLN A 49 1.98 -11.51 6.74
CA GLN A 49 2.09 -11.67 8.19
C GLN A 49 3.03 -10.64 8.81
N ILE A 50 2.69 -10.13 9.99
CA ILE A 50 3.56 -9.31 10.85
C ILE A 50 3.43 -9.84 12.27
N GLY A 51 4.50 -10.44 12.80
CA GLY A 51 4.44 -11.12 14.09
C GLY A 51 3.39 -12.24 14.07
N ASP A 52 2.43 -12.19 14.98
CA ASP A 52 1.31 -13.13 15.06
C ASP A 52 0.06 -12.69 14.27
N LEU A 53 0.12 -11.52 13.60
CA LEU A 53 -0.99 -10.99 12.81
C LEU A 53 -0.90 -11.50 11.37
N HIS A 54 -2.00 -12.06 10.87
CA HIS A 54 -2.12 -12.52 9.49
C HIS A 54 -2.99 -11.57 8.67
N PHE A 55 -2.49 -11.20 7.49
CA PHE A 55 -3.16 -10.27 6.58
C PHE A 55 -3.38 -10.94 5.23
N GLN A 56 -4.51 -10.63 4.60
CA GLN A 56 -4.80 -11.10 3.25
C GLN A 56 -4.83 -9.91 2.29
N PRO A 57 -4.14 -9.99 1.13
CA PRO A 57 -4.23 -8.95 0.13
C PRO A 57 -5.63 -8.95 -0.47
N GLY A 58 -6.40 -7.92 -0.14
CA GLY A 58 -7.73 -7.69 -0.67
C GLY A 58 -7.73 -6.70 -1.84
N ARG A 59 -8.83 -5.94 -1.96
CA ARG A 59 -9.13 -5.17 -3.17
C ARG A 59 -8.20 -3.97 -3.32
N ILE A 60 -7.91 -3.27 -2.22
CA ILE A 60 -7.12 -2.02 -2.26
C ILE A 60 -5.68 -2.36 -2.65
N CYS A 61 -5.09 -3.36 -2.00
CA CYS A 61 -3.73 -3.78 -2.30
C CYS A 61 -3.57 -4.19 -3.77
N ARG A 62 -4.49 -5.00 -4.32
CA ARG A 62 -4.45 -5.41 -5.72
C ARG A 62 -4.62 -4.26 -6.70
N ALA A 63 -5.54 -3.34 -6.39
CA ALA A 63 -5.79 -2.17 -7.24
C ALA A 63 -4.55 -1.26 -7.29
N LEU A 64 -3.94 -0.96 -6.14
CA LEU A 64 -2.72 -0.16 -6.07
C LEU A 64 -1.53 -0.83 -6.75
N MET A 65 -1.40 -2.16 -6.63
CA MET A 65 -0.37 -2.93 -7.36
C MET A 65 -0.54 -2.80 -8.87
N GLN A 66 -1.76 -2.94 -9.39
CA GLN A 66 -2.04 -2.86 -10.82
C GLN A 66 -1.76 -1.46 -11.37
N ASP A 67 -2.28 -0.44 -10.70
CA ASP A 67 -2.10 0.96 -11.11
C ASP A 67 -0.63 1.37 -11.09
N PHE A 68 0.07 1.01 -10.02
CA PHE A 68 1.47 1.37 -9.86
C PHE A 68 2.35 0.67 -10.91
N ASN A 69 2.09 -0.60 -11.20
CA ASN A 69 2.80 -1.35 -12.24
C ASN A 69 2.53 -0.77 -13.65
N ALA A 70 1.32 -0.27 -13.91
CA ALA A 70 0.98 0.42 -15.16
C ALA A 70 1.71 1.76 -15.30
N GLU A 71 1.83 2.52 -14.20
CA GLU A 71 2.51 3.82 -14.20
C GLU A 71 4.02 3.68 -14.39
N VAL A 72 4.65 2.68 -13.77
CA VAL A 72 6.11 2.45 -13.88
C VAL A 72 6.53 1.81 -15.19
N ARG A 73 5.66 1.04 -15.84
CA ARG A 73 5.92 0.41 -17.15
C ARG A 73 5.54 1.30 -18.34
N SER A 74 5.02 2.50 -18.11
CA SER A 74 4.79 3.45 -19.20
C SER A 74 6.15 3.99 -19.70
N PRO A 75 6.45 3.87 -21.02
CA PRO A 75 7.73 4.23 -21.61
C PRO A 75 8.07 5.72 -21.54
#